data_AF-A0AA38IH79-F1
#
_entry.id   AF-A0AA38IH79-F1
#
_cell.length_a   1.000
_cell.length_b   1.000
_cell.length_c   1.000
_cell.angle_alpha   90.00
_cell.angle_beta   90.00
_cell.angle_gamma   90.00
#
_symmetry.space_group_name_H-M   'P 1'
#
loop_
_entity.id
_entity.type
_entity.pdbx_description
1 polymer ?
#
loop_
_entity_poly.entity_id
_entity_poly.type
_entity_poly.pdbx_seq_one_letter_code
_entity_poly.pdbx_strand_id
1 'polypeptide(L)' 'MALSLRCKRLLRLSIPSRHFLRSCSTTLPEKKGLVLGVYSDDECGGLELTPAAQKYNQISQGKLLEQLKL' A
#
# COMPACT_ATOMS: atom_id res chain seq x y z
N MET A 1 8.68 -2.38 9.46
CA MET A 1 9.47 -1.32 8.81
C MET A 1 8.58 -0.67 7.76
N ALA A 2 8.13 0.56 8.00
CA ALA A 2 7.28 1.30 7.05
C ALA A 2 8.15 2.28 6.26
N LEU A 3 7.95 2.33 4.94
CA LEU A 3 8.65 3.24 4.03
C LEU A 3 7.61 4.17 3.40
N SER A 4 7.81 5.47 3.58
CA SER A 4 6.98 6.52 2.95
C SER A 4 7.65 6.98 1.66
N LEU A 5 6.92 6.92 0.54
CA LEU A 5 7.39 7.40 -0.75
C LEU A 5 6.65 8.68 -1.11
N ARG A 6 7.40 9.79 -1.27
CA ARG A 6 6.85 11.06 -1.75
C ARG A 6 6.65 10.98 -3.26
N CYS A 7 5.39 10.96 -3.71
CA CYS A 7 5.05 10.95 -5.13
C CYS A 7 5.60 12.19 -5.84
N LYS A 8 6.48 12.00 -6.82
CA LYS A 8 6.77 13.01 -7.85
C LYS A 8 5.85 12.76 -9.05
N ARG A 9 5.45 13.87 -9.69
CA ARG A 9 4.30 14.02 -10.62
C ARG A 9 4.19 13.02 -11.78
N LEU A 10 5.24 12.26 -12.10
CA LEU A 10 5.23 11.26 -13.17
C LEU A 10 6.15 10.08 -12.78
N LEU A 11 5.58 8.91 -12.52
CA LEU A 11 6.31 7.64 -12.44
C LEU A 11 6.01 6.85 -13.72
N ARG A 12 6.92 6.90 -14.69
CA ARG A 12 6.78 6.18 -15.96
C ARG A 12 7.18 4.72 -15.72
N LEU A 13 6.20 3.87 -15.39
CA LEU A 13 6.39 2.44 -15.18
C LEU A 13 6.39 1.72 -16.54
N SER A 14 7.50 1.79 -17.28
CA SER A 14 7.71 0.94 -18.45
C SER A 14 8.50 -0.30 -18.04
N ILE A 15 7.82 -1.40 -17.77
CA ILE A 15 8.46 -2.71 -17.60
C ILE A 15 8.27 -3.47 -18.93
N PRO A 16 9.34 -3.82 -19.66
CA PRO A 16 9.20 -4.72 -20.79
C PRO A 16 8.89 -6.12 -20.25
N SER A 17 7.72 -6.65 -20.64
CA SER A 17 7.30 -8.03 -20.36
C SER A 17 8.30 -9.00 -20.98
N ARG A 18 9.22 -9.53 -20.17
CA ARG A 18 9.99 -10.72 -20.51
C ARG A 18 9.33 -11.90 -19.83
N HIS A 19 8.66 -12.71 -20.64
CA HIS A 19 8.14 -14.01 -20.25
C HIS A 19 9.27 -14.87 -19.67
N PHE A 20 9.28 -15.04 -18.35
CA PHE A 20 10.08 -16.06 -17.68
C PHE A 20 9.13 -17.13 -17.15
N LEU A 21 9.15 -18.28 -17.81
CA LEU A 21 8.63 -19.53 -17.29
C LEU A 21 9.29 -19.78 -15.93
N ARG A 22 8.51 -19.94 -14.85
CA ARG A 22 9.09 -20.28 -13.56
C ARG A 22 8.21 -21.25 -12.76
N SER A 23 8.86 -22.37 -12.46
CA SER A 23 8.51 -23.56 -11.69
C SER A 23 7.48 -23.40 -10.57
N CYS A 24 6.58 -24.37 -10.49
CA CYS A 24 5.71 -24.61 -9.33
C CYS A 24 6.56 -24.83 -8.07
N SER A 25 6.49 -23.90 -7.13
CA SER A 25 7.08 -23.99 -5.79
C SER A 25 5.97 -24.24 -4.77
N THR A 26 6.18 -25.21 -3.90
CA THR A 26 5.36 -25.53 -2.74
C THR A 26 5.12 -24.31 -1.85
N THR A 27 3.90 -24.23 -1.33
CA THR A 27 3.22 -23.08 -0.73
C THR A 27 3.72 -22.71 0.66
N LEU A 28 4.61 -21.72 0.76
CA LEU A 28 4.50 -20.72 1.82
C LEU A 28 3.70 -19.56 1.21
N PRO A 29 2.72 -18.95 1.92
CA PRO A 29 2.04 -17.78 1.38
C PRO A 29 3.10 -16.70 1.16
N GLU A 30 3.50 -16.51 -0.09
CA GLU A 30 4.39 -15.42 -0.48
C GLU A 30 3.78 -14.15 0.09
N LYS A 31 4.53 -13.49 0.97
CA LYS A 31 4.07 -12.25 1.61
C LYS A 31 3.96 -11.20 0.51
N LYS A 32 2.76 -11.01 -0.02
CA LYS A 32 2.46 -9.96 -0.98
C LYS A 32 2.47 -8.62 -0.26
N GLY A 33 3.24 -7.66 -0.78
CA GLY A 33 3.19 -6.28 -0.33
C GLY A 33 1.89 -5.61 -0.76
N LEU A 34 1.31 -4.80 0.13
CA LEU A 34 0.10 -4.01 -0.16
C LEU A 34 0.45 -2.52 -0.08
N VAL A 35 0.02 -1.76 -1.07
CA VAL A 35 0.17 -0.30 -1.11
C VAL A 35 -1.22 0.33 -1.01
N LEU A 36 -1.39 1.26 -0.06
CA LEU A 36 -2.64 1.97 0.19
C LEU A 36 -2.39 3.47 0.12
N GLY A 37 -3.27 4.19 -0.58
CA GLY A 37 -3.24 5.65 -0.66
C GLY A 37 -3.98 6.31 0.51
N VAL A 38 -3.44 7.43 0.97
CA VAL A 38 -4.04 8.32 1.96
C VAL A 38 -3.98 9.76 1.45
N TYR A 39 -4.98 10.56 1.79
CA TYR A 39 -4.96 12.00 1.56
C TYR A 39 -4.48 12.70 2.82
N SER A 40 -3.71 13.76 2.64
CA SER A 40 -3.35 14.68 3.71
C SER A 40 -4.38 15.80 3.71
N ASP A 41 -5.03 16.02 4.85
CA ASP A 41 -5.85 17.19 5.04
C ASP A 41 -4.99 18.30 5.67
N ASP A 42 -4.68 19.32 4.88
CA ASP A 42 -3.77 20.41 5.24
C ASP A 42 -4.36 21.31 6.36
N GLU A 43 -5.67 21.29 6.59
CA GLU A 43 -6.33 22.16 7.56
C GLU A 43 -6.64 21.50 8.92
N CYS A 44 -6.89 20.19 8.96
CA CYS A 44 -7.27 19.49 10.19
C CYS A 44 -6.21 18.52 10.75
N GLY A 45 -5.03 18.41 10.13
CA GLY A 45 -3.97 17.50 10.59
C GLY A 45 -4.40 16.02 10.59
N GLY A 46 -5.51 15.72 9.91
CA GLY A 46 -6.11 14.40 9.80
C GLY A 46 -5.62 13.68 8.55
N LEU A 47 -5.45 12.37 8.67
CA LEU A 47 -5.22 11.49 7.53
C LEU A 47 -6.57 10.93 7.06
N GLU A 48 -6.95 11.24 5.82
CA GLU A 48 -8.14 10.65 5.21
C GLU A 48 -7.76 9.40 4.41
N LEU A 49 -8.42 8.28 4.72
CA LEU A 49 -8.19 7.02 4.03
C LEU A 49 -8.97 6.97 2.72
N THR A 50 -8.33 6.48 1.65
CA THR A 50 -9.05 6.11 0.42
C THR A 50 -10.07 4.98 0.71
N PRO A 51 -11.12 4.81 -0.11
CA PRO A 51 -12.12 3.77 0.11
C PRO A 51 -11.53 2.35 0.24
N ALA A 52 -10.44 2.07 -0.47
CA ALA A 52 -9.71 0.80 -0.36
C ALA A 52 -8.96 0.68 0.97
N ALA A 53 -8.29 1.76 1.41
CA ALA A 53 -7.60 1.80 2.69
C ALA A 53 -8.57 1.73 3.88
N GLN A 54 -9.76 2.32 3.77
CA GLN A 54 -10.81 2.24 4.79
C GLN A 54 -11.31 0.81 4.97
N LYS A 55 -11.58 0.09 3.87
CA LYS A 55 -11.94 -1.34 3.93
C LYS A 55 -10.85 -2.18 4.57
N TYR A 56 -9.59 -1.92 4.23
CA TYR A 56 -8.47 -2.62 4.86
C TYR A 56 -8.36 -2.29 6.35
N ASN A 57 -8.57 -1.03 6.74
CA ASN A 57 -8.58 -0.62 8.13
C ASN A 57 -9.66 -1.38 8.94
N GLN A 58 -10.86 -1.56 8.37
CA GLN A 58 -11.93 -2.38 8.97
C GLN A 58 -11.52 -3.84 9.16
N ILE A 59 -10.90 -4.46 8.14
CA ILE A 59 -10.38 -5.83 8.24
C ILE A 59 -9.31 -5.93 9.34
N SER A 60 -8.47 -4.90 9.48
CA SER A 60 -7.44 -4.81 10.50
C SER A 60 -7.94 -4.35 11.88
N GLN A 61 -9.25 -4.17 12.05
CA GLN A 61 -9.88 -3.71 13.30
C GLN A 61 -9.33 -2.35 13.79
N GLY A 62 -9.05 -1.41 12.88
CA GLY A 62 -8.58 -0.07 13.24
C GLY A 62 -7.06 0.06 13.42
N LYS A 63 -6.32 -1.05 13.43
CA LYS A 63 -4.85 -1.06 13.65
C LYS A 63 -4.08 -0.27 12.61
N LEU A 64 -4.57 -0.22 11.36
CA LEU A 64 -3.93 0.59 10.31
C LEU A 64 -3.92 2.08 10.71
N LEU A 65 -5.05 2.58 11.20
CA LEU A 65 -5.19 3.99 11.57
C LEU A 65 -4.45 4.33 12.88
N GLU A 66 -4.39 3.39 13.83
CA GLU A 66 -3.55 3.52 15.03
C GLU A 66 -2.07 3.64 14.68
N GLN A 67 -1.56 2.81 13.76
CA GLN A 67 -0.16 2.85 13.34
C GLN A 67 0.21 4.09 12.52
N LEU A 68 -0.77 4.72 11.87
CA LEU A 68 -0.57 5.94 11.09
C LEU A 68 -0.60 7.22 11.95
N LYS A 69 -1.17 7.16 13.16
CA LYS A 69 -1.38 8.31 14.05
C LYS A 69 -0.15 8.82 14.81
N LEU A 70 1.02 8.19 14.62
CA LEU A 70 2.34 8.53 15.23
C LEU A 70 2.30 9.09 16.66
#